data_AF-A0A939CW35-F1
#
_entry.id   AF-A0A939CW35-F1
#
_cell.length_a   1.000
_cell.length_b   1.000
_cell.length_c   1.000
_cell.angle_alpha   90.00
_cell.angle_beta   90.00
_cell.angle_gamma   90.00
#
_symmetry.space_group_name_H-M   'P 1'
#
loop_
_entity.id
_entity.type
_entity.pdbx_description
1 polymer ?
#
loop_
_entity_poly.entity_id
_entity_poly.type
_entity_poly.pdbx_seq_one_letter_code
_entity_poly.pdbx_strand_id
1 'polypeptide(L)'
;MAFISTFEILLKPQLPKSITSTIPELSPLARTVLQGYFLTIANVTNELVSLALVVTTRTPGLEPDKILTRLDTTGIDGPVSSDFDSIDPKGEIKKSRFTFPLNANDTGLFILQPDATNKKLREEANFELRGYVEISISLVSTPKTTQLLITPEHRGTFFGTDRAELGEIAYVLPLANGNSLFELSKNS
;
A
#
# COMPACT_ATOMS: atom_id res chain seq x y z
N MET A 1 -0.18 0.18 18.96
CA MET A 1 0.08 0.47 17.53
C MET A 1 1.52 0.06 17.25
N ALA A 2 1.79 -0.55 16.10
CA ALA A 2 3.10 -1.08 15.74
C ALA A 2 3.48 -0.65 14.32
N PHE A 3 4.74 -0.26 14.12
CA PHE A 3 5.28 0.03 12.78
C PHE A 3 5.47 -1.27 11.99
N ILE A 4 5.06 -1.28 10.73
CA ILE A 4 5.23 -2.42 9.82
C ILE A 4 6.47 -2.20 8.95
N SER A 5 6.42 -1.22 8.06
CA SER A 5 7.48 -0.96 7.08
C SER A 5 7.32 0.44 6.51
N THR A 6 8.31 0.86 5.71
CA THR A 6 8.10 1.92 4.73
C THR A 6 7.20 1.43 3.60
N PHE A 7 6.72 2.35 2.77
CA PHE A 7 6.05 2.02 1.51
C PHE A 7 6.37 3.07 0.43
N GLU A 8 6.22 2.67 -0.82
CA GLU A 8 6.25 3.51 -2.01
C GLU A 8 5.25 3.01 -3.03
N ILE A 9 4.35 3.90 -3.45
CA ILE A 9 3.47 3.68 -4.59
C ILE A 9 3.81 4.69 -5.69
N LEU A 10 3.84 4.24 -6.94
CA LEU A 10 4.14 5.13 -8.05
C LEU A 10 3.51 4.67 -9.37
N LEU A 11 3.21 5.67 -10.19
CA LEU A 11 2.88 5.50 -11.60
C LEU A 11 3.75 6.48 -12.39
N LYS A 12 4.91 5.99 -12.86
CA LYS A 12 5.98 6.81 -13.44
C LYS A 12 6.81 6.09 -14.49
N PRO A 13 7.36 6.80 -15.50
CA PRO A 13 8.44 6.29 -16.34
C PRO A 13 9.64 5.84 -15.51
N GLN A 14 10.25 4.71 -15.90
CA GLN A 14 11.52 4.22 -15.34
C GLN A 14 12.65 5.24 -15.50
N LEU A 15 12.65 5.96 -16.62
CA LEU A 15 13.60 7.02 -16.91
C LEU A 15 12.89 8.38 -17.00
N PRO A 16 13.46 9.45 -16.43
CA PRO A 16 12.95 10.80 -16.61
C PRO A 16 12.75 11.14 -18.09
N LYS A 17 11.59 11.70 -18.44
CA LYS A 17 11.27 12.11 -19.83
C LYS A 17 12.30 13.09 -20.41
N SER A 18 12.95 13.89 -19.57
CA SER A 18 14.04 14.78 -20.00
C SER A 18 15.23 13.99 -20.58
N ILE A 19 15.57 12.83 -20.01
CA ILE A 19 16.67 11.99 -20.48
C ILE A 19 16.33 11.36 -21.83
N THR A 20 15.14 10.78 -21.98
CA THR A 20 14.72 10.15 -23.23
C THR A 20 14.50 11.16 -24.36
N SER A 21 14.15 12.40 -24.03
CA SER A 21 14.08 13.49 -25.01
C SER A 21 15.46 13.91 -25.52
N THR A 22 16.49 13.86 -24.67
CA THR A 22 17.88 14.18 -25.05
C THR A 22 18.57 13.01 -25.76
N ILE A 23 18.28 11.77 -25.34
CA ILE A 23 18.87 10.55 -25.91
C ILE A 23 17.74 9.62 -26.36
N PRO A 24 17.20 9.82 -27.59
CA PRO A 24 16.02 9.09 -28.08
C PRO A 24 16.19 7.56 -28.09
N GLU A 25 17.43 7.07 -28.24
CA GLU A 25 17.78 5.65 -28.22
C GLU A 25 17.43 4.94 -26.91
N LEU A 26 17.26 5.69 -25.81
CA LEU A 26 16.86 5.14 -24.50
C LEU A 26 15.33 4.97 -24.36
N SER A 27 14.53 5.47 -25.32
CA SER A 27 13.06 5.37 -25.28
C SER A 27 12.54 3.94 -25.09
N PRO A 28 13.10 2.90 -25.75
CA PRO A 28 12.67 1.51 -25.52
C PRO A 28 12.94 0.98 -24.10
N LEU A 29 13.89 1.60 -23.37
CA LEU A 29 14.21 1.22 -21.99
C LEU A 29 13.35 1.98 -20.96
N ALA A 30 12.60 2.99 -21.39
CA ALA A 30 11.86 3.90 -20.52
C ALA A 30 10.39 3.46 -20.35
N ARG A 31 10.16 2.22 -19.92
CA ARG A 31 8.81 1.71 -19.63
C ARG A 31 8.18 2.48 -18.48
N THR A 32 6.86 2.50 -18.43
CA THR A 32 6.13 3.03 -17.27
C THR A 32 5.98 1.93 -16.22
N VAL A 33 6.19 2.29 -14.96
CA VAL A 33 6.00 1.42 -13.80
C VAL A 33 4.69 1.78 -13.12
N LEU A 34 3.86 0.79 -12.85
CA LEU A 34 2.82 0.84 -11.83
C LEU A 34 3.30 0.01 -10.64
N GLN A 35 3.65 0.65 -9.54
CA GLN A 35 4.06 -0.03 -8.31
C GLN A 35 3.03 0.21 -7.20
N GLY A 36 2.59 -0.89 -6.60
CA GLY A 36 1.71 -0.90 -5.44
C GLY A 36 2.40 -1.47 -4.20
N TYR A 37 1.86 -1.11 -3.04
CA TYR A 37 2.16 -1.70 -1.75
C TYR A 37 1.12 -2.77 -1.43
N PHE A 38 1.61 -3.97 -1.13
CA PHE A 38 0.83 -5.16 -0.84
C PHE A 38 1.19 -5.63 0.56
N LEU A 39 0.20 -5.86 1.40
CA LEU A 39 0.40 -6.25 2.78
C LEU A 39 -0.41 -7.51 3.06
N THR A 40 0.29 -8.64 3.16
CA THR A 40 -0.30 -9.90 3.59
C THR A 40 -0.37 -9.92 5.11
N ILE A 41 -1.55 -10.19 5.66
CA ILE A 41 -1.83 -10.23 7.10
C ILE A 41 -2.58 -11.52 7.39
N ALA A 42 -1.97 -12.44 8.13
CA ALA A 42 -2.63 -13.64 8.62
C ALA A 42 -2.97 -13.51 10.10
N ASN A 43 -4.23 -13.72 10.45
CA ASN A 43 -4.68 -13.82 11.83
C ASN A 43 -4.49 -15.26 12.30
N VAL A 44 -3.46 -15.51 13.10
CA VAL A 44 -3.15 -16.86 13.60
C VAL A 44 -3.91 -17.23 14.88
N THR A 45 -4.88 -16.41 15.25
CA THR A 45 -5.72 -16.62 16.45
C THR A 45 -7.08 -17.19 16.09
N ASN A 46 -7.80 -17.65 17.12
CA ASN A 46 -9.13 -18.26 16.99
C ASN A 46 -10.28 -17.26 17.10
N GLU A 47 -10.01 -15.96 17.05
CA GLU A 47 -11.02 -14.90 17.17
C GLU A 47 -10.97 -13.97 15.95
N LEU A 48 -12.14 -13.48 15.53
CA LEU A 48 -12.20 -12.37 14.58
C LEU A 48 -11.59 -11.12 15.22
N VAL A 49 -10.70 -10.46 14.48
CA VAL A 49 -10.07 -9.20 14.90
C VAL A 49 -10.38 -8.11 13.89
N SER A 50 -10.82 -6.94 14.38
CA SER A 50 -10.91 -5.74 13.55
C SER A 50 -9.60 -4.98 13.64
N LEU A 51 -8.93 -4.79 12.52
CA LEU A 51 -7.63 -4.14 12.41
C LEU A 51 -7.78 -2.72 11.86
N ALA A 52 -6.84 -1.86 12.24
CA ALA A 52 -6.68 -0.52 11.68
C ALA A 52 -5.25 -0.35 11.18
N LEU A 53 -5.10 -0.18 9.88
CA LEU A 53 -3.87 0.27 9.24
C LEU A 53 -3.86 1.79 9.16
N VAL A 54 -2.72 2.40 9.46
CA VAL A 54 -2.51 3.83 9.33
C VAL A 54 -1.33 4.05 8.40
N VAL A 55 -1.59 4.75 7.30
CA VAL A 55 -0.57 5.16 6.34
C VAL A 55 -0.24 6.62 6.62
N THR A 56 1.03 6.90 6.91
CA THR A 56 1.50 8.26 7.16
C THR A 56 2.40 8.73 6.04
N THR A 57 2.08 9.89 5.47
CA THR A 57 2.86 10.53 4.40
C THR A 57 3.15 11.99 4.74
N ARG A 58 4.09 12.58 4.00
CA ARG A 58 4.30 14.03 3.99
C ARG A 58 3.60 14.62 2.77
N THR A 59 2.97 15.79 2.93
CA THR A 59 2.20 16.49 1.89
C THR A 59 2.87 16.41 0.51
N PRO A 60 2.19 15.87 -0.52
CA PRO A 60 0.76 15.52 -0.54
C PRO A 60 0.37 14.28 0.29
N GLY A 61 -0.87 14.27 0.76
CA GLY A 61 -1.47 13.09 1.39
C GLY A 61 -1.85 12.02 0.36
N LEU A 62 -2.45 10.93 0.84
CA LEU A 62 -3.20 10.04 -0.04
C LEU A 62 -4.44 10.78 -0.57
N GLU A 63 -4.58 10.82 -1.90
CA GLU A 63 -5.72 11.42 -2.59
C GLU A 63 -6.66 10.30 -3.05
N PRO A 64 -7.91 10.22 -2.54
CA PRO A 64 -8.81 9.09 -2.79
C PRO A 64 -9.10 8.80 -4.27
N ASP A 65 -9.06 9.83 -5.13
CA ASP A 65 -9.31 9.71 -6.58
C ASP A 65 -8.09 9.24 -7.39
N LYS A 66 -6.90 9.19 -6.76
CA LYS A 66 -5.65 8.75 -7.37
C LYS A 66 -5.17 7.39 -6.89
N ILE A 67 -5.84 6.82 -5.89
CA ILE A 67 -5.44 5.55 -5.28
C ILE A 67 -6.53 4.51 -5.39
N LEU A 68 -6.10 3.26 -5.47
CA LEU A 68 -6.94 2.09 -5.37
C LEU A 68 -6.55 1.36 -4.08
N THR A 69 -7.53 1.21 -3.19
CA THR A 69 -7.37 0.41 -1.97
C THR A 69 -8.36 -0.74 -1.96
N ARG A 70 -7.85 -1.95 -1.70
CA ARG A 70 -8.64 -3.19 -1.65
C ARG A 70 -8.18 -4.06 -0.50
N LEU A 71 -9.10 -4.90 -0.05
CA LEU A 71 -8.80 -6.01 0.84
C LEU A 71 -9.36 -7.28 0.21
N ASP A 72 -8.49 -8.26 -0.01
CA ASP A 72 -8.90 -9.59 -0.43
C ASP A 72 -8.67 -10.58 0.71
N THR A 73 -9.75 -11.20 1.19
CA THR A 73 -9.70 -12.33 2.16
C THR A 73 -10.28 -13.62 1.59
N THR A 74 -10.80 -13.62 0.36
CA THR A 74 -11.56 -14.77 -0.20
C THR A 74 -11.24 -15.09 -1.66
N GLY A 75 -10.19 -14.48 -2.21
CA GLY A 75 -9.91 -14.45 -3.65
C GLY A 75 -10.76 -13.41 -4.41
N ILE A 76 -11.43 -12.50 -3.70
CA ILE A 76 -12.27 -11.43 -4.27
C ILE A 76 -11.91 -10.12 -3.59
N ASP A 77 -11.49 -9.15 -4.40
CA ASP A 77 -11.18 -7.79 -3.95
C ASP A 77 -12.42 -7.08 -3.39
N GLY A 78 -12.46 -6.90 -2.08
CA GLY A 78 -13.47 -6.11 -1.37
C GLY A 78 -13.04 -4.66 -1.14
N PRO A 79 -13.99 -3.74 -0.93
CA PRO A 79 -13.67 -2.39 -0.47
C PRO A 79 -13.13 -2.44 0.96
N VAL A 80 -12.18 -1.55 1.27
CA VAL A 80 -11.71 -1.31 2.64
C VAL A 80 -12.30 -0.01 3.15
N SER A 81 -12.71 0.04 4.42
CA SER A 81 -13.15 1.30 5.03
C SER A 81 -11.97 2.25 5.12
N SER A 82 -12.16 3.51 4.74
CA SER A 82 -11.09 4.51 4.64
C SER A 82 -11.52 5.86 5.22
N ASP A 83 -10.65 6.45 6.05
CA ASP A 83 -10.78 7.79 6.61
C ASP A 83 -9.50 8.58 6.35
N PHE A 84 -9.60 9.79 5.79
CA PHE A 84 -8.49 10.51 5.17
C PHE A 84 -8.13 11.84 5.84
N ASP A 85 -8.41 12.06 7.13
CA ASP A 85 -8.47 13.46 7.60
C ASP A 85 -7.64 13.85 8.84
N SER A 86 -6.54 13.16 9.17
CA SER A 86 -5.64 13.70 10.20
C SER A 86 -4.50 14.51 9.58
N ILE A 87 -4.69 15.82 9.54
CA ILE A 87 -3.61 16.79 9.29
C ILE A 87 -2.92 17.06 10.62
N ASP A 88 -1.61 16.86 10.72
CA ASP A 88 -0.82 17.38 11.85
C ASP A 88 -1.04 18.90 11.96
N PRO A 89 -1.14 19.51 13.16
CA PRO A 89 -1.29 20.97 13.33
C PRO A 89 -0.39 21.87 12.45
N LYS A 90 0.75 21.37 11.96
CA LYS A 90 1.65 22.09 11.04
C LYS A 90 1.30 21.94 9.54
N GLY A 91 0.34 21.10 9.16
CA GLY A 91 -0.09 20.90 7.79
C GLY A 91 0.76 19.94 6.94
N GLU A 92 1.88 19.45 7.46
CA GLU A 92 2.89 18.76 6.66
C GLU A 92 2.74 17.24 6.64
N ILE A 93 2.18 16.66 7.70
CA ILE A 93 2.00 15.22 7.84
C ILE A 93 0.51 14.90 7.65
N LYS A 94 0.24 13.89 6.83
CA LYS A 94 -1.10 13.38 6.54
C LYS A 94 -1.16 11.93 6.98
N LYS A 95 -2.24 11.56 7.67
CA LYS A 95 -2.52 10.16 7.98
C LYS A 95 -3.84 9.74 7.37
N SER A 96 -3.84 8.56 6.77
CA SER A 96 -5.03 7.90 6.26
C SER A 96 -5.18 6.57 6.97
N ARG A 97 -6.39 6.32 7.46
CA ARG A 97 -6.72 5.13 8.24
C ARG A 97 -7.58 4.20 7.41
N PHE A 98 -7.21 2.92 7.41
CA PHE A 98 -7.96 1.84 6.79
C PHE A 98 -8.39 0.84 7.86
N THR A 99 -9.69 0.55 7.95
CA THR A 99 -10.23 -0.38 8.96
C THR A 99 -10.91 -1.56 8.29
N PHE A 100 -10.64 -2.76 8.77
CA PHE A 100 -11.24 -3.98 8.24
C PHE A 100 -11.26 -5.12 9.26
N PRO A 101 -12.25 -6.02 9.18
CA PRO A 101 -12.23 -7.28 9.93
C PRO A 101 -11.30 -8.29 9.25
N LEU A 102 -10.69 -9.17 10.05
CA LEU A 102 -10.01 -10.36 9.59
C LEU A 102 -10.47 -11.54 10.46
N ASN A 103 -11.00 -12.59 9.83
CA ASN A 103 -11.55 -13.74 10.55
C ASN A 103 -10.44 -14.52 11.28
N ALA A 104 -10.86 -15.38 12.20
CA ALA A 104 -9.98 -16.34 12.84
C ALA A 104 -9.32 -17.25 11.80
N ASN A 105 -8.02 -17.50 11.92
CA ASN A 105 -7.24 -18.36 11.03
C ASN A 105 -7.30 -17.99 9.54
N ASP A 106 -7.58 -16.71 9.24
CA ASP A 106 -7.76 -16.20 7.88
C ASP A 106 -6.58 -15.31 7.47
N THR A 107 -6.38 -15.18 6.16
CA THR A 107 -5.32 -14.35 5.58
C THR A 107 -5.92 -13.32 4.63
N GLY A 108 -5.63 -12.05 4.91
CA GLY A 108 -6.01 -10.92 4.06
C GLY A 108 -4.82 -10.36 3.30
N LEU A 109 -5.06 -9.95 2.07
CA LEU A 109 -4.17 -9.14 1.26
C LEU A 109 -4.73 -7.72 1.17
N PHE A 110 -4.09 -6.79 1.88
CA PHE A 110 -4.37 -5.37 1.73
C PHE A 110 -3.55 -4.81 0.56
N ILE A 111 -4.22 -4.12 -0.36
CA ILE A 111 -3.61 -3.53 -1.55
C ILE A 111 -3.77 -2.02 -1.44
N LEU A 112 -2.66 -1.30 -1.60
CA LEU A 112 -2.63 0.14 -1.81
C LEU A 112 -1.79 0.42 -3.05
N GLN A 113 -2.40 0.94 -4.11
CA GLN A 113 -1.71 1.23 -5.37
C GLN A 113 -2.27 2.49 -6.03
N PRO A 114 -1.58 3.08 -7.02
CA PRO A 114 -2.18 4.11 -7.86
C PRO A 114 -3.41 3.55 -8.61
N ASP A 115 -4.46 4.35 -8.76
CA ASP A 115 -5.65 3.93 -9.51
C ASP A 115 -5.37 3.97 -11.01
N ALA A 116 -4.94 2.83 -11.55
CA ALA A 116 -4.69 2.67 -12.98
C ALA A 116 -5.97 2.79 -13.84
N THR A 117 -7.17 2.73 -13.24
CA THR A 117 -8.41 2.98 -13.99
C THR A 117 -8.58 4.48 -14.31
N ASN A 118 -7.97 5.37 -13.51
CA ASN A 118 -7.97 6.80 -13.72
C ASN A 118 -7.14 7.18 -14.95
N LYS A 119 -7.83 7.59 -16.02
CA LYS A 119 -7.22 7.97 -17.30
C LYS A 119 -6.22 9.13 -17.16
N LYS A 120 -6.57 10.16 -16.40
CA LYS A 120 -5.71 11.35 -16.21
C LYS A 120 -4.41 10.96 -15.51
N LEU A 121 -4.50 10.11 -14.47
CA LEU A 121 -3.33 9.60 -13.76
C LEU A 121 -2.38 8.83 -14.69
N ARG A 122 -2.93 7.99 -15.58
CA ARG A 122 -2.15 7.25 -16.58
C ARG A 122 -1.53 8.14 -17.66
N GLU A 123 -2.22 9.16 -18.13
CA GLU A 123 -1.72 10.08 -19.15
C GLU A 123 -0.59 10.97 -18.59
N GLU A 124 -0.73 11.44 -17.35
CA GLU A 124 0.31 12.22 -16.67
C GLU A 124 1.53 11.35 -16.36
N ALA A 125 1.31 10.13 -15.86
CA ALA A 125 2.34 9.17 -15.43
C ALA A 125 3.43 9.85 -14.59
N ASN A 126 3.01 10.70 -13.65
CA ASN A 126 3.90 11.44 -12.76
C ASN A 126 3.38 11.41 -11.32
N PHE A 127 2.97 10.23 -10.87
CA PHE A 127 2.45 10.03 -9.53
C PHE A 127 3.44 9.22 -8.69
N GLU A 128 3.69 9.68 -7.48
CA GLU A 128 4.56 9.00 -6.54
C GLU A 128 4.19 9.44 -5.12
N LEU A 129 4.14 8.48 -4.21
CA LEU A 129 3.91 8.74 -2.80
C LEU A 129 4.70 7.74 -1.96
N ARG A 130 5.35 8.26 -0.91
CA ARG A 130 6.19 7.50 0.01
C ARG A 130 5.81 7.80 1.45
N GLY A 131 6.06 6.84 2.33
CA GLY A 131 5.82 7.02 3.75
C GLY A 131 6.07 5.74 4.53
N TYR A 132 5.32 5.58 5.62
CA TYR A 132 5.36 4.38 6.45
C TYR A 132 3.96 3.93 6.87
N VAL A 133 3.87 2.65 7.23
CA VAL A 133 2.62 1.99 7.60
C VAL A 133 2.69 1.50 9.04
N GLU A 134 1.62 1.76 9.79
CA GLU A 134 1.41 1.27 11.15
C GLU A 134 0.16 0.38 11.19
N ILE A 135 0.13 -0.57 12.12
CA ILE A 135 -1.03 -1.43 12.40
C ILE A 135 -1.43 -1.37 13.88
N SER A 136 -2.71 -1.51 14.13
CA SER A 136 -3.27 -1.60 15.47
C SER A 136 -4.55 -2.41 15.48
N ILE A 137 -4.93 -2.91 16.65
CA ILE A 137 -6.28 -3.43 16.89
C ILE A 137 -7.23 -2.23 16.89
N SER A 138 -8.28 -2.29 16.06
CA SER A 138 -9.29 -1.25 15.98
C SER A 138 -10.06 -1.11 17.30
N LEU A 139 -10.52 0.11 17.61
CA LEU A 139 -11.27 0.40 18.83
C LEU A 139 -12.59 -0.37 18.92
N VAL A 140 -13.17 -0.76 17.78
CA VAL A 140 -14.40 -1.56 17.72
C VAL A 140 -14.16 -3.07 17.80
N SER A 141 -12.90 -3.53 17.81
CA SER A 141 -12.58 -4.95 17.92
C SER A 141 -12.85 -5.48 19.33
N THR A 142 -13.42 -6.69 19.42
CA THR A 142 -13.68 -7.39 20.70
C THR A 142 -12.37 -7.89 21.34
N PRO A 143 -11.47 -8.62 20.63
CA PRO A 143 -10.19 -8.99 21.21
C PRO A 143 -9.37 -7.76 21.61
N LYS A 144 -8.76 -7.82 22.80
CA LYS A 144 -7.83 -6.79 23.30
C LYS A 144 -6.39 -7.07 22.90
N THR A 145 -6.09 -8.31 22.52
CA THR A 145 -4.79 -8.76 22.06
C THR A 145 -4.97 -9.63 20.84
N THR A 146 -3.99 -9.67 19.95
CA THR A 146 -3.97 -10.59 18.80
C THR A 146 -2.53 -10.89 18.40
N GLN A 147 -2.35 -11.98 17.64
CA GLN A 147 -1.10 -12.33 17.00
C GLN A 147 -1.33 -12.39 15.50
N LEU A 148 -0.46 -11.71 14.73
CA LEU A 148 -0.55 -11.63 13.28
C LEU A 148 0.78 -12.06 12.66
N LEU A 149 0.73 -12.77 11.54
CA LEU A 149 1.88 -12.87 10.63
C LEU A 149 1.74 -11.82 9.55
N ILE A 150 2.76 -10.99 9.39
CA ILE A 150 2.73 -9.84 8.47
C ILE A 150 3.87 -9.96 7.46
N THR A 151 3.55 -9.76 6.19
CA THR A 151 4.52 -9.69 5.09
C THR A 151 4.19 -8.52 4.17
N PRO A 152 4.95 -7.40 4.25
CA PRO A 152 4.83 -6.28 3.32
C PRO A 152 5.64 -6.56 2.06
N GLU A 153 5.11 -6.16 0.91
CA GLU A 153 5.72 -6.34 -0.41
C GLU A 153 5.47 -5.10 -1.27
N HIS A 154 6.40 -4.80 -2.18
CA HIS A 154 6.09 -4.03 -3.38
C HIS A 154 5.93 -4.97 -4.55
N ARG A 155 4.89 -4.72 -5.36
CA ARG A 155 4.72 -5.36 -6.66
C ARG A 155 4.67 -4.28 -7.72
N GLY A 156 5.47 -4.45 -8.76
CA GLY A 156 5.61 -3.51 -9.86
C GLY A 156 5.32 -4.17 -11.19
N THR A 157 4.46 -3.55 -11.98
CA THR A 157 4.24 -3.91 -13.38
C THR A 157 4.87 -2.86 -14.27
N PHE A 158 5.76 -3.29 -15.16
CA PHE A 158 6.36 -2.49 -16.20
C PHE A 158 5.57 -2.68 -17.48
N PHE A 159 5.16 -1.58 -18.10
CA PHE A 159 4.42 -1.62 -19.35
C PHE A 159 4.85 -0.47 -20.26
N GLY A 160 4.78 -0.74 -21.56
CA GLY A 160 5.01 0.23 -22.61
C GLY A 160 3.83 0.29 -23.57
N THR A 161 4.08 0.77 -24.78
CA THR A 161 3.06 0.85 -25.83
C THR A 161 2.76 -0.51 -26.44
N ASP A 162 3.69 -1.46 -26.35
CA ASP A 162 3.50 -2.85 -26.78
C ASP A 162 3.16 -3.74 -25.58
N ARG A 163 2.17 -4.62 -25.75
CA ARG A 163 1.81 -5.64 -24.75
C ARG A 163 2.92 -6.68 -24.54
N ALA A 164 3.82 -6.85 -25.52
CA ALA A 164 4.98 -7.72 -25.38
C ALA A 164 6.04 -7.19 -24.39
N GLU A 165 5.96 -5.92 -23.98
CA GLU A 165 6.91 -5.28 -23.07
C GLU A 165 6.52 -5.39 -21.58
N LEU A 166 5.48 -6.19 -21.28
CA LEU A 166 5.03 -6.45 -19.92
C LEU A 166 6.12 -7.17 -19.12
N GLY A 167 6.50 -6.58 -18.00
CA GLY A 167 7.37 -7.19 -17.01
C GLY A 167 6.78 -7.02 -15.62
N GLU A 168 7.08 -7.95 -14.73
CA GLU A 168 6.61 -7.91 -13.35
C GLU A 168 7.78 -8.13 -12.39
N ILE A 169 7.71 -7.46 -11.24
CA ILE A 169 8.61 -7.68 -10.13
C ILE A 169 7.81 -7.69 -8.83
N ALA A 170 8.21 -8.55 -7.90
CA ALA A 170 7.71 -8.56 -6.54
C ALA A 170 8.88 -8.73 -5.58
N TYR A 171 8.91 -7.95 -4.51
CA TYR A 171 9.94 -8.06 -3.47
C TYR A 171 9.38 -7.68 -2.10
N VAL A 172 9.82 -8.44 -1.08
CA VAL A 172 9.44 -8.24 0.31
C VAL A 172 10.15 -7.02 0.88
N LEU A 173 9.45 -6.26 1.71
CA LEU A 173 10.00 -5.11 2.42
C LEU A 173 10.48 -5.51 3.82
N PRO A 174 11.54 -4.87 4.33
CA PRO A 174 11.98 -5.11 5.70
C PRO A 174 10.90 -4.70 6.69
N LEU A 175 10.63 -5.58 7.65
CA LEU A 175 9.76 -5.28 8.78
C LEU A 175 10.51 -4.45 9.83
N ALA A 176 9.84 -3.47 10.42
CA ALA A 176 10.43 -2.54 11.38
C ALA A 176 10.98 -3.24 12.64
N ASN A 177 10.41 -4.38 13.03
CA ASN A 177 10.83 -5.19 14.16
C ASN A 177 11.77 -6.36 13.75
N GLY A 178 12.05 -6.54 12.46
CA GLY A 178 12.82 -7.66 11.92
C GLY A 178 12.14 -9.05 11.99
N ASN A 179 10.89 -9.13 12.47
CA ASN A 179 10.17 -10.40 12.71
C ASN A 179 8.77 -10.38 12.11
N SER A 180 8.40 -11.43 11.37
CA SER A 180 7.06 -11.54 10.75
C SER A 180 5.92 -11.70 11.75
N LEU A 181 6.17 -12.18 12.97
CA LEU A 181 5.17 -12.30 14.02
C LEU A 181 5.00 -10.97 14.77
N PHE A 182 3.78 -10.45 14.75
CA PHE A 182 3.37 -9.25 15.46
C PHE A 182 2.42 -9.62 16.59
N GLU A 183 2.81 -9.25 17.82
CA GLU A 183 1.94 -9.33 18.99
C GLU A 183 1.38 -7.94 19.26
N LEU A 184 0.07 -7.78 19.09
CA LEU A 184 -0.60 -6.50 19.27
C LEU A 184 -1.43 -6.53 20.53
N SER A 185 -1.39 -5.41 21.26
CA SER A 185 -2.31 -5.10 22.35
C SER A 185 -3.04 -3.80 22.04
N LYS A 186 -4.31 -3.74 22.45
CA LYS A 186 -5.15 -2.55 22.36
C LYS A 186 -4.68 -1.60 23.45
N ASN A 187 -4.14 -0.45 23.06
CA ASN A 187 -3.85 0.62 24.01
C ASN A 187 -5.19 1.16 24.50
N SER A 188 -5.43 1.04 25.80
CA SER A 188 -6.58 1.59 26.52
C SER A 188 -6.62 3.11 26.45
#